data_AF-A0A7V3VTD3-F1
#
_entry.id   AF-A0A7V3VTD3-F1
#
_cell.length_a   1.000
_cell.length_b   1.000
_cell.length_c   1.000
_cell.angle_alpha   90.00
_cell.angle_beta   90.00
_cell.angle_gamma   90.00
#
_symmetry.space_group_name_H-M   'P 1'
#
loop_
_entity.id
_entity.type
_entity.pdbx_description
1 polymer ?
#
loop_
_entity_poly.entity_id
_entity_poly.type
_entity_poly.pdbx_seq_one_letter_code
_entity_poly.pdbx_strand_id
1 'polypeptide(L)'
;MFTLAFLIFAQGQWLETTQSDFCDGIYERDIYASQRYNGTVEFVPRFDLNGDGYLDLFTAGHYGPIVIYWGSNTGYNPNNKLEFPISGGGNCESADLDCDGFSDFIVSPGRCTFFR
;
A
#
# COMPACT_ATOMS: atom_id res chain seq x y z
N MET A 1 31.89 20.57 -50.75
CA MET A 1 31.49 20.57 -49.33
C MET A 1 30.06 20.06 -49.28
N PHE A 2 29.85 18.79 -48.92
CA PHE A 2 28.52 18.20 -48.80
C PHE A 2 28.05 18.33 -47.36
N THR A 3 26.95 19.04 -47.14
CA THR A 3 26.29 19.14 -45.84
C THR A 3 25.37 17.93 -45.70
N LEU A 4 25.63 17.08 -44.70
CA LEU A 4 24.77 15.98 -44.31
C LEU A 4 23.71 16.52 -43.34
N ALA A 5 22.43 16.47 -43.71
CA ALA A 5 21.32 16.80 -42.82
C ALA A 5 20.72 15.50 -42.28
N PHE A 6 20.79 15.30 -40.96
CA PHE A 6 20.04 14.25 -40.27
C PHE A 6 18.65 14.77 -39.93
N LEU A 7 17.59 14.11 -40.43
CA LEU A 7 16.25 14.25 -39.87
C LEU A 7 16.16 13.39 -38.61
N ILE A 8 15.91 14.03 -37.47
CA ILE A 8 15.50 13.33 -36.24
C ILE A 8 13.96 13.32 -36.23
N PHE A 9 13.36 12.15 -36.43
CA PHE A 9 11.93 11.97 -36.20
C PHE A 9 11.69 11.81 -34.70
N ALA A 10 11.34 12.89 -34.01
CA ALA A 10 10.91 12.84 -32.62
C ALA A 10 9.40 12.59 -32.54
N GLN A 11 8.94 11.36 -32.81
CA GLN A 11 7.61 10.90 -32.43
C GLN A 11 7.60 9.39 -32.18
N GLY A 12 8.30 8.94 -31.13
CA GLY A 12 7.93 7.70 -30.47
C GLY A 12 6.92 8.04 -29.39
N GLN A 13 5.67 7.59 -29.51
CA GLN A 13 4.81 7.52 -28.32
C GLN A 13 5.39 6.43 -27.43
N TRP A 14 5.90 6.82 -26.27
CA TRP A 14 6.12 5.88 -25.17
C TRP A 14 4.74 5.51 -24.62
N LEU A 15 4.35 4.25 -24.79
CA LEU A 15 3.04 3.74 -24.40
C LEU A 15 3.24 2.54 -23.49
N GLU A 16 3.07 2.78 -22.20
CA GLU A 16 3.01 1.76 -21.15
C GLU A 16 1.52 1.46 -20.88
N THR A 17 1.04 0.26 -21.22
CA THR A 17 -0.39 -0.12 -21.19
C THR A 17 -0.68 -1.46 -20.51
N THR A 18 0.34 -2.21 -20.11
CA THR A 18 0.21 -3.49 -19.43
C THR A 18 0.95 -3.49 -18.09
N GLN A 19 0.92 -4.58 -17.32
CA GLN A 19 1.80 -4.67 -16.15
C GLN A 19 3.26 -4.97 -16.59
N SER A 20 3.42 -5.70 -17.70
CA SER A 20 4.70 -6.26 -18.13
C SER A 20 5.59 -5.25 -18.86
N ASP A 21 5.00 -4.26 -19.52
CA ASP A 21 5.73 -3.11 -20.07
C ASP A 21 6.11 -2.14 -18.94
N PHE A 22 5.20 -1.83 -18.00
CA PHE A 22 5.52 -1.00 -16.82
C PHE A 22 6.64 -1.56 -15.93
N CYS A 23 6.83 -2.88 -15.87
CA CYS A 23 7.75 -3.52 -14.92
C CYS A 23 9.24 -3.37 -15.27
N ASP A 24 9.58 -2.92 -16.48
CA ASP A 24 10.97 -2.67 -16.89
C ASP A 24 11.49 -1.28 -16.49
N GLY A 25 10.59 -0.39 -16.03
CA GLY A 25 10.88 0.94 -15.50
C GLY A 25 11.20 0.96 -14.01
N ILE A 26 11.54 2.15 -13.49
CA ILE A 26 11.64 2.39 -12.05
C ILE A 26 10.24 2.80 -11.57
N TYR A 27 9.58 1.92 -10.83
CA TYR A 27 8.30 2.19 -10.19
C TYR A 27 8.42 2.05 -8.68
N GLU A 28 7.60 2.80 -7.96
CA GLU A 28 7.40 2.56 -6.53
C GLU A 28 6.60 1.27 -6.37
N ARG A 29 7.08 0.33 -5.54
CA ARG A 29 6.40 -0.97 -5.34
C ARG A 29 4.97 -0.80 -4.83
N ASP A 30 4.72 0.36 -4.23
CA ASP A 30 3.46 0.72 -3.62
C ASP A 30 2.52 1.42 -4.59
N ILE A 31 2.60 1.22 -5.91
CA ILE A 31 1.69 1.84 -6.88
C ILE A 31 1.07 0.78 -7.80
N TYR A 32 -0.25 0.74 -7.92
CA TYR A 32 -0.99 -0.10 -8.87
C TYR A 32 -2.00 0.69 -9.70
N ALA A 33 -2.23 0.25 -10.93
CA ALA A 33 -3.30 0.78 -11.77
C ALA A 33 -4.62 0.06 -11.48
N SER A 34 -5.69 0.82 -11.24
CA SER A 34 -7.03 0.28 -10.98
C SER A 34 -8.09 0.82 -11.91
N GLN A 35 -9.15 0.05 -12.13
CA GLN A 35 -10.26 0.41 -13.02
C GLN A 35 -11.22 1.45 -12.42
N ARG A 36 -10.99 1.85 -11.17
CA ARG A 36 -11.82 2.83 -10.48
C ARG A 36 -11.76 4.17 -11.22
N TYR A 37 -12.90 4.87 -11.27
CA TYR A 37 -13.03 6.19 -11.92
C TYR A 37 -12.50 6.27 -13.36
N ASN A 38 -12.69 5.22 -14.17
CA ASN A 38 -12.21 5.15 -15.57
C ASN A 38 -10.66 5.10 -15.69
N GLY A 39 -9.98 4.57 -14.67
CA GLY A 39 -8.53 4.39 -14.62
C GLY A 39 -7.89 5.33 -13.60
N THR A 40 -7.27 4.77 -12.57
CA THR A 40 -6.54 5.54 -11.56
C THR A 40 -5.25 4.83 -11.16
N VAL A 41 -4.26 5.61 -10.76
CA VAL A 41 -3.02 5.15 -10.16
C VAL A 41 -3.21 5.23 -8.66
N GLU A 42 -3.32 4.09 -8.01
CA GLU A 42 -3.56 3.91 -6.58
C GLU A 42 -2.30 3.38 -5.90
N PHE A 43 -2.22 3.50 -4.58
CA PHE A 43 -1.08 2.96 -3.82
C PHE A 43 -1.39 1.54 -3.28
N VAL A 44 -0.52 0.54 -3.51
CA VAL A 44 -0.60 -0.85 -2.99
C VAL A 44 -0.46 -0.82 -1.46
N PRO A 45 -1.25 -1.61 -0.73
CA PRO A 45 -2.22 -1.06 0.19
C PRO A 45 -1.57 -0.71 1.52
N ARG A 46 -1.93 0.46 2.06
CA ARG A 46 -1.74 0.80 3.48
C ARG A 46 -2.14 -0.33 4.44
N PHE A 47 -2.90 -1.31 3.99
CA PHE A 47 -3.62 -2.26 4.82
C PHE A 47 -3.19 -3.72 4.63
N ASP A 48 -2.07 -4.04 3.96
CA ASP A 48 -1.45 -5.38 4.02
C ASP A 48 -0.24 -5.29 4.96
N LEU A 49 -0.47 -5.51 6.25
CA LEU A 49 0.51 -5.27 7.31
C LEU A 49 1.52 -6.43 7.43
N ASN A 50 1.16 -7.62 6.97
CA ASN A 50 2.04 -8.80 7.05
C ASN A 50 2.69 -9.19 5.70
N GLY A 51 2.32 -8.52 4.61
CA GLY A 51 2.87 -8.72 3.27
C GLY A 51 2.46 -10.04 2.62
N ASP A 52 1.33 -10.62 3.03
CA ASP A 52 0.86 -11.91 2.52
C ASP A 52 0.00 -11.82 1.24
N GLY A 53 -0.24 -10.59 0.76
CA GLY A 53 -1.02 -10.30 -0.44
C GLY A 53 -2.52 -10.23 -0.18
N TYR A 54 -2.97 -10.31 1.07
CA TYR A 54 -4.35 -10.08 1.47
C TYR A 54 -4.47 -8.82 2.32
N LEU A 55 -5.56 -8.08 2.15
CA LEU A 55 -5.82 -6.91 2.98
C LEU A 55 -6.16 -7.36 4.40
N ASP A 56 -5.55 -6.69 5.37
CA ASP A 56 -5.82 -6.76 6.79
C ASP A 56 -6.81 -5.67 7.23
N LEU A 57 -7.43 -5.89 8.38
CA LEU A 57 -8.27 -4.89 9.04
C LEU A 57 -7.70 -4.56 10.39
N PHE A 58 -7.69 -3.29 10.77
CA PHE A 58 -7.35 -2.91 12.14
C PHE A 58 -8.39 -2.00 12.75
N THR A 59 -8.51 -2.07 14.07
CA THR A 59 -9.47 -1.27 14.84
C THR A 59 -8.79 -0.71 16.08
N ALA A 60 -9.16 0.52 16.44
CA ALA A 60 -8.76 1.16 17.68
C ALA A 60 -9.98 1.30 18.59
N GLY A 61 -10.21 0.33 19.48
CA GLY A 61 -11.34 0.34 20.38
C GLY A 61 -11.25 1.45 21.43
N HIS A 62 -12.27 2.31 21.54
CA HIS A 62 -12.33 3.31 22.61
C HIS A 62 -12.40 2.65 24.00
N TYR A 63 -13.23 1.62 24.15
CA TYR A 63 -13.38 0.82 25.38
C TYR A 63 -12.92 -0.64 25.21
N GLY A 64 -12.27 -0.96 24.09
CA GLY A 64 -11.82 -2.31 23.74
C GLY A 64 -10.34 -2.31 23.36
N PRO A 65 -9.78 -3.49 23.08
CA PRO A 65 -8.40 -3.60 22.62
C PRO A 65 -8.24 -2.98 21.22
N ILE A 66 -6.98 -2.77 20.85
CA ILE A 66 -6.59 -2.59 19.46
C ILE A 66 -6.42 -3.97 18.84
N VAL A 67 -7.03 -4.19 17.68
CA VAL A 67 -7.05 -5.51 17.04
C VAL A 67 -6.68 -5.36 15.57
N ILE A 68 -5.78 -6.21 15.10
CA ILE A 68 -5.52 -6.46 13.68
C ILE A 68 -6.14 -7.82 13.33
N TYR A 69 -6.95 -7.88 12.30
CA TYR A 69 -7.50 -9.10 11.71
C TYR A 69 -6.78 -9.39 10.40
N TRP A 70 -6.13 -10.54 10.34
CA TRP A 70 -5.33 -10.93 9.19
C TRP A 70 -6.23 -11.39 8.05
N GLY A 71 -6.00 -10.83 6.86
CA GLY A 71 -6.60 -11.27 5.62
C GLY A 71 -6.25 -12.72 5.27
N SER A 72 -7.02 -13.34 4.38
CA SER A 72 -6.66 -14.63 3.81
C SER A 72 -7.42 -14.92 2.52
N ASN A 73 -7.00 -15.95 1.79
CA ASN A 73 -7.73 -16.48 0.63
C ASN A 73 -9.14 -16.98 0.93
N THR A 74 -9.46 -17.25 2.21
CA THR A 74 -10.79 -17.66 2.66
C THR A 74 -11.62 -16.51 3.24
N GLY A 75 -11.08 -15.28 3.24
CA GLY A 75 -11.67 -14.11 3.87
C GLY A 75 -11.26 -13.95 5.35
N TYR A 76 -12.00 -13.10 6.07
CA TYR A 76 -11.67 -12.75 7.46
C TYR A 76 -12.21 -13.77 8.47
N ASN A 77 -11.38 -14.12 9.45
CA ASN A 77 -11.73 -14.98 10.58
C ASN A 77 -11.52 -14.23 11.89
N PRO A 78 -12.52 -14.14 12.80
CA PRO A 78 -12.38 -13.45 14.08
C PRO A 78 -11.26 -13.99 14.99
N ASN A 79 -10.81 -15.22 14.75
CA ASN A 79 -9.71 -15.87 15.49
C ASN A 79 -8.35 -15.67 14.82
N ASN A 80 -8.31 -15.24 13.55
CA ASN A 80 -7.07 -14.92 12.85
C ASN A 80 -6.72 -13.45 13.08
N LYS A 81 -6.22 -13.15 14.29
CA LYS A 81 -5.99 -11.78 14.73
C LYS A 81 -4.76 -11.63 15.62
N LEU A 82 -4.22 -10.43 15.66
CA LEU A 82 -3.32 -9.95 16.69
C LEU A 82 -4.06 -8.93 17.55
N GLU A 83 -3.97 -9.10 18.87
CA GLU A 83 -4.66 -8.23 19.84
C GLU A 83 -3.63 -7.56 20.75
N PHE A 84 -3.68 -6.24 20.83
CA PHE A 84 -2.91 -5.46 21.78
C PHE A 84 -3.82 -5.11 22.96
N PRO A 85 -3.46 -5.47 24.21
CA PRO A 85 -4.29 -5.22 25.39
C PRO A 85 -4.21 -3.76 25.86
N ILE A 86 -4.33 -2.81 24.92
CA ILE A 86 -4.34 -1.38 25.16
C ILE A 86 -5.71 -0.84 24.74
N SER A 87 -6.33 -0.09 25.64
CA SER A 87 -7.62 0.55 25.44
C SER A 87 -7.48 2.06 25.30
N GLY A 88 -8.58 2.74 24.98
CA GLY A 88 -8.60 4.18 24.76
C GLY A 88 -8.12 4.58 23.38
N GLY A 89 -8.24 3.68 22.39
CA GLY A 89 -7.92 3.97 20.99
C GLY A 89 -8.81 5.11 20.47
N GLY A 90 -8.16 6.16 19.95
CA GLY A 90 -8.80 7.28 19.26
C GLY A 90 -8.71 7.10 17.75
N ASN A 91 -7.57 7.47 17.17
CA ASN A 91 -7.31 7.30 15.75
C ASN A 91 -6.27 6.19 15.52
N CYS A 92 -6.32 5.59 14.33
CA CYS A 92 -5.32 4.64 13.87
C CYS A 92 -5.07 4.82 12.38
N GLU A 93 -3.82 4.66 11.96
CA GLU A 93 -3.36 4.84 10.58
C GLU A 93 -2.23 3.86 10.29
N SER A 94 -2.04 3.53 9.02
CA SER A 94 -0.94 2.69 8.57
C SER A 94 -0.24 3.29 7.36
N ALA A 95 1.07 3.13 7.33
CA ALA A 95 1.96 3.59 6.27
C ALA A 95 3.33 2.93 6.48
N ASP A 96 4.13 2.77 5.43
CA ASP A 96 5.55 2.42 5.56
C ASP A 96 6.34 3.65 6.01
N LEU A 97 6.59 3.78 7.32
CA LEU A 97 7.19 4.97 7.93
C LEU A 97 8.71 4.84 8.02
N ASP A 98 9.23 3.61 8.11
CA ASP A 98 10.68 3.34 8.16
C ASP A 98 11.28 2.95 6.80
N CYS A 99 10.45 2.88 5.76
CA CYS A 99 10.81 2.58 4.37
C CYS A 99 11.41 1.18 4.19
N ASP A 100 10.99 0.20 5.00
CA ASP A 100 11.42 -1.19 4.87
C ASP A 100 10.57 -2.03 3.89
N GLY A 101 9.50 -1.43 3.35
CA GLY A 101 8.57 -2.07 2.43
C GLY A 101 7.47 -2.87 3.12
N PHE A 102 7.31 -2.75 4.43
CA PHE A 102 6.15 -3.22 5.18
C PHE A 102 5.38 -2.03 5.75
N SER A 103 4.05 -2.15 5.82
CA SER A 103 3.25 -1.09 6.43
C SER A 103 3.42 -1.11 7.96
N ASP A 104 3.86 0.01 8.53
CA ASP A 104 3.78 0.26 9.96
C ASP A 104 2.36 0.61 10.38
N PHE A 105 2.06 0.43 11.66
CA PHE A 105 0.78 0.76 12.25
C PHE A 105 0.91 1.71 13.44
N ILE A 106 0.30 2.89 13.34
CA ILE A 106 0.23 3.87 14.41
C ILE A 106 -1.17 3.88 15.00
N VAL A 107 -1.22 3.91 16.33
CA VAL A 107 -2.45 4.18 17.06
C VAL A 107 -2.22 5.34 18.03
N SER A 108 -3.23 6.19 18.20
CA SER A 108 -3.30 7.16 19.28
C SER A 108 -4.29 6.68 20.34
N PRO A 109 -3.85 5.85 21.31
CA PRO A 109 -4.58 5.74 22.55
C PRO A 109 -4.62 7.12 23.22
N GLY A 110 -5.35 7.27 24.33
CA GLY A 110 -5.19 8.42 25.25
C GLY A 110 -3.73 8.69 25.70
N ARG A 111 -2.78 7.81 25.30
CA ARG A 111 -1.32 7.99 25.25
C ARG A 111 -0.78 7.32 23.97
N CYS A 112 -0.07 8.04 23.07
CA CYS A 112 0.46 7.49 21.81
C CYS A 112 1.49 6.36 22.03
N THR A 113 1.36 5.24 21.30
CA THR A 113 2.28 4.09 21.35
C THR A 113 2.51 3.52 19.95
N PHE A 114 3.75 3.13 19.64
CA PHE A 114 4.16 2.49 18.37
C PHE A 114 4.30 0.97 18.55
N PHE A 115 3.91 0.18 17.55
CA PHE A 115 4.04 -1.27 17.54
C PHE A 115 4.70 -1.73 16.23
N ARG A 116 5.53 -2.76 16.32
CA ARG A 116 6.10 -3.52 15.21
C ARG A 116 5.82 -5.00 15.43
#